data_AF-A0A960TRN7-F1
#
_entry.id   AF-A0A960TRN7-F1
#
_cell.length_a   1.000
_cell.length_b   1.000
_cell.length_c   1.000
_cell.angle_alpha   90.00
_cell.angle_beta   90.00
_cell.angle_gamma   90.00
#
_symmetry.space_group_name_H-M   'P 1'
#
loop_
_entity.id
_entity.type
_entity.pdbx_description
1 polymer ?
#
loop_
_entity_poly.entity_id
_entity_poly.type
_entity_poly.pdbx_seq_one_letter_code
_entity_poly.pdbx_strand_id
1 'polypeptide(L)' 'MSEELYEAIEGQQAKTLALARRIVPHATADDILQPNDFPELENNPEFRYEEGVMHGLMAAEALFRRLASAEDFS' A
#
# COMPACT_ATOMS: atom_id res chain seq x y z
N MET A 1 13.31 5.88 12.09
CA MET A 1 12.93 6.10 10.67
C MET A 1 12.34 4.85 10.03
N SER A 2 12.78 3.64 10.38
CA SER A 2 12.13 2.42 9.90
C SER A 2 10.75 2.21 10.54
N GLU A 3 10.62 2.34 11.86
CA GLU A 3 9.36 2.07 12.58
C GLU A 3 8.22 2.99 12.16
N GLU A 4 8.48 4.30 12.02
CA GLU A 4 7.45 5.27 11.66
C GLU A 4 6.94 5.06 10.22
N LEU A 5 7.82 4.60 9.32
CA LEU A 5 7.44 4.25 7.96
C LEU A 5 6.62 2.95 7.92
N TYR A 6 6.98 1.95 8.73
CA TYR A 6 6.19 0.73 8.85
C TYR A 6 4.80 1.01 9.42
N GLU A 7 4.69 1.82 10.47
CA GLU A 7 3.40 2.23 11.05
C GLU A 7 2.55 2.99 10.01
N ALA A 8 3.17 3.88 9.23
CA ALA A 8 2.48 4.58 8.13
C ALA A 8 1.96 3.62 7.05
N ILE A 9 2.76 2.60 6.69
CA ILE A 9 2.34 1.57 5.71
C ILE A 9 1.18 0.75 6.25
N GLU A 10 1.26 0.25 7.50
CA GLU A 10 0.20 -0.55 8.11
C GLU A 10 -1.11 0.25 8.22
N GLY A 11 -1.03 1.51 8.66
CA GLY A 11 -2.17 2.41 8.73
C GLY A 11 -2.80 2.66 7.36
N GLN A 12 -1.98 2.89 6.33
CA GLN A 12 -2.45 3.11 4.98
C GLN A 12 -3.06 1.83 4.37
N GLN A 13 -2.48 0.65 4.60
CA GLN A 13 -3.03 -0.63 4.17
C GLN A 13 -4.40 -0.89 4.81
N ALA A 14 -4.55 -0.61 6.12
CA ALA A 14 -5.82 -0.75 6.81
C ALA A 14 -6.89 0.21 6.25
N LYS A 15 -6.50 1.45 5.96
CA LYS A 15 -7.37 2.45 5.32
C LYS A 15 -7.83 2.02 3.93
N THR A 16 -6.89 1.59 3.08
CA THR A 16 -7.19 1.12 1.72
C THR A 16 -8.07 -0.12 1.74
N LEU A 17 -7.83 -1.07 2.65
CA LEU A 17 -8.68 -2.26 2.83
C LEU A 17 -10.09 -1.91 3.31
N ALA A 18 -10.22 -0.98 4.25
CA ALA A 18 -11.52 -0.51 4.72
C ALA A 18 -12.32 0.15 3.57
N LEU A 19 -11.65 0.92 2.71
CA LEU A 19 -12.26 1.49 1.51
C LEU A 19 -12.62 0.41 0.48
N ALA A 20 -11.72 -0.55 0.22
CA ALA A 20 -11.99 -1.68 -0.66
C ALA A 20 -13.25 -2.45 -0.21
N ARG A 21 -13.38 -2.73 1.09
CA ARG A 21 -14.53 -3.42 1.67
C ARG A 21 -15.84 -2.65 1.60
N ARG A 22 -15.80 -1.32 1.46
CA ARG A 22 -17.00 -0.51 1.20
C ARG A 22 -17.49 -0.68 -0.24
N ILE A 23 -16.61 -1.05 -1.17
CA ILE A 23 -16.90 -1.22 -2.61
C ILE A 23 -17.16 -2.69 -2.93
N VAL A 24 -16.25 -3.57 -2.50
CA VAL A 24 -16.30 -5.04 -2.63
C VAL A 24 -16.30 -5.64 -1.22
N PRO A 25 -17.46 -6.01 -0.65
CA PRO A 25 -17.60 -6.39 0.77
C PRO A 25 -16.67 -7.51 1.26
N HIS A 26 -16.24 -8.38 0.36
CA HIS A 26 -15.39 -9.53 0.67
C HIS A 26 -13.91 -9.31 0.35
N ALA A 27 -13.50 -8.08 0.04
CA ALA A 27 -12.12 -7.75 -0.25
C ALA A 27 -11.17 -8.13 0.90
N THR A 28 -10.05 -8.70 0.51
CA THR A 28 -8.94 -9.16 1.33
C THR A 28 -7.75 -8.21 1.22
N ALA A 29 -6.74 -8.42 2.06
CA ALA A 29 -5.50 -7.65 2.00
C ALA A 29 -4.72 -7.91 0.70
N ASP A 30 -4.89 -9.08 0.07
CA ASP A 30 -4.24 -9.39 -1.20
C ASP A 30 -4.93 -8.65 -2.36
N ASP A 31 -6.26 -8.49 -2.30
CA ASP A 31 -7.04 -7.81 -3.34
C ASP A 31 -6.67 -6.32 -3.49
N ILE A 32 -6.28 -5.65 -2.39
CA ILE A 32 -5.81 -4.26 -2.47
C ILE A 32 -4.42 -4.12 -3.10
N LEU A 33 -3.64 -5.21 -3.15
CA LEU A 33 -2.37 -5.26 -3.86
C LEU A 33 -2.56 -5.57 -5.35
N GLN A 34 -3.68 -6.17 -5.73
CA GLN A 34 -4.02 -6.55 -7.10
C GLN A 34 -5.42 -6.04 -7.51
N PRO A 35 -5.70 -4.73 -7.43
CA PRO A 35 -7.06 -4.22 -7.62
C PRO A 35 -7.59 -4.33 -9.04
N ASN A 36 -6.74 -4.64 -10.03
CA ASN A 36 -7.11 -4.86 -11.42
C ASN A 36 -7.98 -6.13 -11.60
N ASP A 37 -7.99 -7.03 -10.61
CA ASP A 37 -8.87 -8.21 -10.61
C ASP A 37 -10.33 -7.86 -10.26
N PHE A 38 -10.58 -6.64 -9.78
CA PHE A 38 -11.89 -6.13 -9.39
C PHE A 38 -12.20 -4.85 -10.16
N PRO A 39 -13.00 -4.91 -11.25
CA PRO A 39 -13.39 -3.74 -12.02
C PRO A 39 -14.00 -2.62 -11.16
N GLU A 40 -14.68 -2.96 -10.07
CA GLU A 40 -15.26 -2.01 -9.12
C GLU A 40 -14.19 -1.22 -8.36
N LEU A 41 -13.04 -1.82 -8.06
CA LEU A 41 -11.90 -1.15 -7.43
C LEU A 41 -11.08 -0.38 -8.46
N GLU A 42 -10.81 -1.00 -9.62
CA GLU A 42 -10.04 -0.38 -10.71
C GLU A 42 -10.68 0.93 -11.19
N ASN A 43 -12.00 0.94 -11.32
CA ASN A 43 -12.75 2.10 -11.83
C ASN A 43 -13.19 3.08 -10.73
N ASN A 44 -12.81 2.88 -9.47
CA ASN A 44 -13.17 3.78 -8.37
C ASN A 44 -12.03 4.79 -8.08
N PRO A 45 -12.22 6.10 -8.37
CA PRO A 45 -11.14 7.08 -8.22
C PRO A 45 -10.64 7.28 -6.79
N GLU A 46 -11.54 7.17 -5.80
CA GLU A 46 -11.19 7.29 -4.37
C GLU A 46 -10.27 6.13 -3.97
N PHE A 47 -10.63 4.91 -4.38
CA PHE A 47 -9.81 3.72 -4.12
C PHE A 47 -8.45 3.81 -4.82
N ARG A 48 -8.42 4.16 -6.12
CA ARG A 48 -7.17 4.28 -6.89
C ARG A 48 -6.21 5.32 -6.29
N TYR A 49 -6.74 6.39 -5.71
CA TYR A 49 -5.91 7.38 -5.00
C TYR A 49 -5.25 6.78 -3.76
N GLU A 50 -6.02 6.12 -2.89
CA GLU A 50 -5.50 5.52 -1.65
C GLU A 50 -4.53 4.35 -1.92
N GLU A 51 -4.80 3.55 -2.97
CA GLU A 51 -3.88 2.52 -3.46
C GLU A 51 -2.57 3.11 -3.97
N GLY A 52 -2.61 4.22 -4.71
CA GLY A 52 -1.41 4.93 -5.16
C GLY A 52 -0.55 5.44 -4.01
N VAL A 53 -1.17 5.98 -2.95
CA VAL A 53 -0.44 6.40 -1.73
C VAL A 53 0.21 5.20 -1.04
N MET A 54 -0.51 4.09 -0.90
CA MET A 54 0.03 2.84 -0.33
C MET A 54 1.27 2.36 -1.10
N HIS A 55 1.19 2.28 -2.43
CA HIS A 55 2.31 1.87 -3.26
C HIS A 55 3.49 2.85 -3.19
N GLY A 56 3.22 4.15 -3.04
CA GLY A 56 4.27 5.16 -2.81
C GLY A 56 5.04 4.93 -1.52
N LEU A 57 4.34 4.61 -0.41
CA LEU A 57 4.99 4.30 0.87
C LEU A 57 5.81 3.01 0.81
N MET A 58 5.28 1.96 0.16
CA MET A 58 6.01 0.70 -0.04
C MET A 58 7.27 0.90 -0.91
N ALA A 59 7.19 1.74 -1.95
CA ALA A 59 8.35 2.09 -2.78
C ALA A 59 9.41 2.87 -1.98
N ALA A 60 9.00 3.79 -1.10
CA ALA A 60 9.92 4.49 -0.21
C ALA A 60 10.61 3.52 0.75
N GLU A 61 9.89 2.57 1.35
CA GLU A 61 10.44 1.53 2.22
C GLU A 61 11.49 0.69 1.49
N ALA A 62 11.18 0.22 0.29
CA ALA A 62 12.12 -0.54 -0.52
C ALA A 62 13.40 0.25 -0.83
N LEU A 63 13.28 1.56 -1.12
CA LEU A 63 14.44 2.43 -1.35
C LEU A 63 15.28 2.61 -0.07
N PHE A 64 14.66 2.89 1.08
CA PHE A 64 15.37 3.05 2.35
C PHE A 64 16.12 1.78 2.73
N ARG A 65 15.48 0.62 2.57
CA ARG A 65 16.11 -0.69 2.83
C ARG A 65 17.32 -0.92 1.94
N ARG A 66 17.25 -0.52 0.66
CA ARG A 66 18.35 -0.63 -0.30
C ARG A 66 19.52 0.31 0.00
N LEU A 67 19.24 1.50 0.55
CA LEU A 67 20.26 2.47 0.94
C LEU A 67 20.97 2.03 2.23
N ALA A 68 20.21 1.60 3.25
CA ALA A 68 20.79 1.07 4.49
C ALA A 68 21.71 -0.13 4.23
N SER A 69 21.28 -1.06 3.36
CA SER A 69 22.14 -2.20 2.99
C SER A 69 23.33 -1.84 2.12
N ALA A 70 23.40 -0.63 1.54
CA ALA A 70 24.56 -0.18 0.77
C ALA A 70 25.65 0.43 1.67
N GLU A 71 25.25 1.09 2.77
CA GLU A 71 26.15 1.68 3.76
C GLU A 71 26.90 0.59 4.56
N ASP A 72 26.28 -0.57 4.77
CA ASP A 72 26.92 -1.72 5.46
C ASP A 72 28.11 -2.32 4.68
N PHE A 73 28.29 -1.99 3.40
CA PHE A 73 29.40 -2.46 2.54
C PHE A 73 30.42 -1.37 2.18
N SER A 74 30.34 -0.16 2.76
CA SER A 74 31.30 0.94 2.54
C SER A 74 32.13 1.25 3.78
#